data_AF-A0A077HN31-F1
#
_entry.id   AF-A0A077HN31-F1
#
_cell.length_a   1.000
_cell.length_b   1.000
_cell.length_c   1.000
_cell.angle_alpha   90.00
_cell.angle_beta   90.00
_cell.angle_gamma   90.00
#
_symmetry.space_group_name_H-M   'P 1'
#
loop_
_entity.id
_entity.type
_entity.pdbx_description
1 polymer ?
#
loop_
_entity_poly.entity_id
_entity_poly.type
_entity_poly.pdbx_seq_one_letter_code
_entity_poly.pdbx_strand_id
1 'polypeptide(L)' 'MGWREAILTILREAGEPMAYKDIAAQIVSRGLVDAPDINPEIATHAAITGLKVDGVVAAAPRGQYQLAE' A
#
# COMPACT_ATOMS: atom_id res chain seq x y z
N MET A 1 9.95 3.09 8.70
CA MET A 1 9.55 3.58 7.35
C MET A 1 8.16 4.17 7.42
N GLY A 2 7.79 5.00 6.44
CA GLY A 2 6.44 5.55 6.33
C GLY A 2 5.48 4.64 5.55
N TRP A 3 4.17 4.91 5.62
CA TRP A 3 3.15 4.16 4.89
C TRP A 3 3.40 4.07 3.38
N ARG A 4 3.84 5.17 2.75
CA ARG A 4 4.17 5.19 1.32
C ARG A 4 5.29 4.19 0.97
N GLU A 5 6.38 4.19 1.73
CA GLU A 5 7.51 3.28 1.53
C GLU A 5 7.11 1.82 1.77
N ALA A 6 6.32 1.58 2.80
CA ALA A 6 5.82 0.25 3.13
C ALA A 6 4.91 -0.31 2.02
N ILE A 7 4.00 0.50 1.48
CA ILE A 7 3.15 0.12 0.33
C ILE A 7 4.00 -0.27 -0.88
N LEU A 8 4.99 0.56 -1.23
CA LEU A 8 5.86 0.28 -2.38
C LEU A 8 6.71 -0.98 -2.18
N THR A 9 7.13 -1.24 -0.94
CA THR A 9 7.84 -2.48 -0.58
C THR A 9 6.95 -3.70 -0.82
N ILE A 10 5.72 -3.69 -0.30
CA ILE A 10 4.78 -4.80 -0.47
C ILE A 10 4.41 -5.01 -1.94
N LEU A 11 4.10 -3.95 -2.69
CA LEU A 11 3.74 -4.07 -4.10
C LEU A 11 4.91 -4.57 -4.96
N ARG A 12 6.14 -4.15 -4.66
CA ARG A 12 7.34 -4.62 -5.37
C ARG A 12 7.59 -6.10 -5.11
N GLU A 13 7.41 -6.55 -3.88
CA GLU A 13 7.64 -7.95 -3.51
C GLU A 13 6.53 -8.89 -4.00
N ALA A 14 5.28 -8.40 -4.04
CA ALA A 14 4.16 -9.18 -4.55
C ALA A 14 4.29 -9.46 -6.06
N GLY A 15 4.76 -8.48 -6.83
CA GLY A 15 4.90 -8.61 -8.29
C GLY A 15 3.56 -8.72 -9.05
N GLU A 16 2.43 -8.63 -8.35
CA GLU A 16 1.08 -8.68 -8.91
C GLU A 16 0.16 -7.65 -8.22
N PRO A 17 -0.97 -7.26 -8.86
CA PRO A 17 -1.90 -6.33 -8.25
C PRO A 17 -2.49 -6.80 -6.92
N MET A 18 -2.50 -5.93 -5.92
CA MET A 18 -3.03 -6.22 -4.59
C MET A 18 -4.12 -5.24 -4.16
N ALA A 19 -5.10 -5.71 -3.38
CA ALA A 19 -6.07 -4.82 -2.77
C ALA A 19 -5.43 -4.04 -1.61
N TYR A 20 -5.85 -2.79 -1.39
CA TYR A 20 -5.27 -1.95 -0.34
C TYR A 20 -5.40 -2.57 1.07
N LYS A 21 -6.43 -3.37 1.31
CA LYS A 21 -6.64 -4.09 2.59
C LYS A 21 -5.58 -5.16 2.81
N ASP A 22 -5.25 -5.92 1.76
CA ASP A 22 -4.21 -6.95 1.83
C ASP A 22 -2.83 -6.31 2.01
N ILE A 23 -2.59 -5.17 1.37
CA ILE A 23 -1.37 -4.37 1.57
C ILE A 23 -1.29 -3.92 3.03
N ALA A 24 -2.36 -3.34 3.60
CA ALA A 24 -2.40 -2.92 5.00
C ALA A 24 -2.13 -4.08 5.96
N ALA A 25 -2.74 -5.24 5.72
CA ALA A 25 -2.53 -6.44 6.53
C ALA A 25 -1.07 -6.92 6.49
N GLN A 26 -0.43 -6.90 5.32
CA GLN A 26 0.99 -7.25 5.17
C GLN A 26 1.91 -6.26 5.90
N ILE A 27 1.62 -4.96 5.82
CA ILE A 27 2.40 -3.92 6.52
C ILE A 27 2.38 -4.16 8.04
N VAL A 28 1.21 -4.43 8.61
CA VAL A 28 1.04 -4.70 10.05
C VAL A 28 1.68 -6.04 10.43
N SER A 29 1.39 -7.11 9.68
CA SER A 29 1.91 -8.45 9.97
C SER A 29 3.43 -8.51 10.00
N ARG A 30 4.10 -7.64 9.23
CA ARG A 30 5.56 -7.56 9.13
C ARG A 30 6.17 -6.46 10.00
N GLY A 31 5.35 -5.68 10.71
CA GLY A 31 5.81 -4.57 11.54
C GLY A 31 6.57 -3.49 10.76
N LEU A 32 6.22 -3.26 9.49
CA LEU A 32 6.94 -2.32 8.63
C LEU A 32 6.75 -0.87 9.09
N VAL A 33 5.56 -0.54 9.61
CA VAL A 33 5.24 0.78 10.14
C VAL A 33 4.85 0.64 11.60
N ASP A 34 5.52 1.41 12.46
CA ASP A 34 5.16 1.54 13.87
C ASP A 34 4.18 2.71 14.04
N ALA A 35 2.89 2.38 14.13
CA ALA A 35 1.80 3.34 14.25
C ALA A 35 0.61 2.72 15.02
N PRO A 36 0.75 2.51 16.34
CA PRO A 36 -0.24 1.79 17.15
C PRO A 36 -1.60 2.49 17.24
N ASP A 37 -1.63 3.82 17.10
CA ASP A 37 -2.85 4.63 17.25
C ASP A 37 -3.57 4.92 15.92
N ILE A 38 -3.11 4.33 14.81
CA ILE A 38 -3.62 4.62 13.47
C ILE A 38 -4.27 3.38 12.89
N ASN A 39 -5.48 3.52 12.33
CA ASN A 39 -6.12 2.44 11.58
C ASN A 39 -5.30 2.16 10.28
N PRO A 40 -4.74 0.93 10.12
CA PRO A 40 -3.87 0.59 9.00
C PRO A 40 -4.54 0.69 7.64
N GLU A 41 -5.82 0.31 7.55
CA GLU A 41 -6.57 0.37 6.28
C GLU A 41 -6.77 1.82 5.84
N ILE A 42 -7.14 2.70 6.76
CA ILE A 42 -7.33 4.14 6.47
C ILE A 42 -6.01 4.78 6.04
N ALA A 43 -4.93 4.52 6.78
CA ALA A 43 -3.62 5.07 6.45
C ALA A 43 -3.10 4.55 5.12
N THR A 44 -3.28 3.26 4.84
CA THR A 44 -2.90 2.65 3.57
C THR A 44 -3.71 3.23 2.42
N HIS A 45 -5.02 3.39 2.59
CA HIS A 45 -5.89 3.97 1.57
C HIS A 45 -5.55 5.44 1.25
N ALA A 46 -5.26 6.24 2.28
CA ALA A 46 -4.83 7.63 2.10
C ALA A 46 -3.48 7.70 1.37
N ALA A 47 -2.50 6.89 1.80
CA ALA A 47 -1.17 6.88 1.21
C ALA A 47 -1.16 6.37 -0.23
N ILE A 48 -1.90 5.29 -0.54
CA ILE A 48 -1.97 4.72 -1.89
C ILE A 48 -2.69 5.65 -2.87
N THR A 49 -3.68 6.41 -2.40
CA THR A 49 -4.33 7.46 -3.21
C THR A 49 -3.34 8.56 -3.57
N GLY A 50 -2.51 9.00 -2.60
CA GLY A 50 -1.43 9.94 -2.87
C GLY A 50 -0.42 9.40 -3.88
N LEU A 51 0.04 8.16 -3.71
CA LEU A 51 0.98 7.52 -4.65
C LEU A 51 0.38 7.37 -6.06
N LYS A 52 -0.93 7.14 -6.17
CA LYS A 52 -1.64 7.08 -7.46
C LYS A 52 -1.68 8.44 -8.15
N VAL A 53 -1.97 9.50 -7.40
CA VAL A 53 -1.93 10.89 -7.91
C VAL A 53 -0.52 11.25 -8.37
N ASP A 54 0.49 10.82 -7.62
CA ASP A 54 1.91 11.02 -7.95
C ASP A 54 2.38 10.14 -9.14
N GLY A 55 1.51 9.26 -9.68
CA GLY A 55 1.84 8.39 -10.82
C GLY A 55 2.75 7.21 -10.49
N VAL A 56 2.98 6.91 -9.20
CA VAL A 56 3.90 5.84 -8.75
C VAL A 56 3.20 4.47 -8.71
N VAL A 57 1.89 4.47 -8.48
CA VAL A 57 1.05 3.26 -8.51
C VAL A 57 -0.15 3.46 -9.42
N ALA A 58 -0.55 2.40 -10.11
CA ALA A 58 -1.71 2.38 -10.97
C ALA A 58 -2.85 1.58 -10.32
N ALA A 59 -4.09 1.96 -10.65
CA ALA A 59 -5.24 1.13 -10.34
C ALA A 59 -5.28 -0.07 -11.30
N ALA A 60 -5.58 -1.25 -10.75
CA ALA A 60 -5.77 -2.49 -11.47
C ALA A 60 -7.23 -2.97 -11.30
N PRO A 61 -7.69 -3.99 -12.06
CA PRO A 61 -9.05 -4.51 -11.95
C PRO A 61 -9.44 -4.87 -10.50
N ARG A 62 -10.75 -4.88 -10.23
CA ARG A 62 -11.31 -5.30 -8.93
C ARG A 62 -10.85 -4.47 -7.72
N GLY A 63 -10.47 -3.21 -7.94
CA GLY A 63 -10.05 -2.30 -6.86
C GLY A 63 -8.66 -2.62 -6.30
N GLN A 64 -7.82 -3.26 -7.10
CA GLN A 64 -6.43 -3.56 -6.77
C GLN A 64 -5.50 -2.44 -7.24
N TYR A 65 -4.26 -2.50 -6.79
CA TYR A 65 -3.20 -1.55 -7.09
C TYR A 65 -1.91 -2.28 -7.41
N GLN A 66 -1.12 -1.71 -8.31
CA GLN A 66 0.19 -2.21 -8.71
C GLN A 66 1.15 -1.03 -8.89
N LEU A 67 2.46 -1.30 -8.98
CA LEU A 67 3.42 -0.28 -9.38
C LEU A 67 3.11 0.22 -10.79
N ALA A 68 3.23 1.52 -11.02
CA ALA A 68 3.27 2.07 -12.36
C ALA A 68 4.66 1.80 -12.93
N GLU A 69 4.73 1.15 -14.09
CA GLU A 69 5.98 0.91 -14.83
C GLU A 69 6.55 2.20 -15.43
#